data_AF-A0A4S4G2X3-F1
#
_entry.id   AF-A0A4S4G2X3-F1
#
_cell.length_a   1.000
_cell.length_b   1.000
_cell.length_c   1.000
_cell.angle_alpha   90.00
_cell.angle_beta   90.00
_cell.angle_gamma   90.00
#
_symmetry.space_group_name_H-M   'P 1'
#
loop_
_entity.id
_entity.type
_entity.pdbx_description
1 polymer ?
#
loop_
_entity_poly.entity_id
_entity_poly.type
_entity_poly.pdbx_seq_one_letter_code
_entity_poly.pdbx_strand_id
1 'polypeptide(L)'
;MAGGDFEGMSIEDLCDWANGLGVCRFGIVEEFGKPCVKASGEKVHTTMSFSRFLDSVPKVGGFRNVSFDTFDDRDGHCCGYGCGIAFIDKLERSIVCWADRLDLRDDQLRLF
;
A
#
# COMPACT_ATOMS: atom_id res chain seq x y z
N MET A 1 20.88 11.00 -10.94
CA MET A 1 19.46 11.38 -10.95
C MET A 1 18.81 10.64 -9.80
N ALA A 2 18.24 11.35 -8.82
CA ALA A 2 17.57 10.72 -7.69
C ALA A 2 16.15 10.28 -8.14
N GLY A 3 16.05 9.14 -8.80
CA GLY A 3 14.77 8.45 -9.00
C GLY A 3 14.39 7.77 -7.69
N GLY A 4 13.14 7.85 -7.28
CA GLY A 4 12.64 7.09 -6.11
C GLY A 4 12.73 5.59 -6.37
N ASP A 5 12.70 4.79 -5.31
CA ASP A 5 12.90 3.32 -5.37
C ASP A 5 11.88 2.58 -6.26
N PHE A 6 10.79 3.25 -6.61
CA PHE A 6 9.66 2.71 -7.37
C PHE A 6 9.68 3.05 -8.87
N GLU A 7 10.66 3.82 -9.35
CA GLU A 7 10.80 4.07 -10.78
C GLU A 7 11.05 2.76 -11.55
N GLY A 8 10.26 2.51 -12.59
CA GLY A 8 10.35 1.27 -13.38
C GLY A 8 9.62 0.04 -12.80
N MET A 9 9.12 0.10 -11.56
CA MET A 9 8.40 -1.03 -10.93
C MET A 9 6.98 -1.17 -11.50
N SER A 10 6.55 -2.39 -11.88
CA SER A 10 5.14 -2.65 -12.24
C SER A 10 4.25 -2.83 -11.00
N ILE A 11 2.93 -2.90 -11.18
CA ILE A 11 2.01 -3.17 -10.05
C ILE A 11 2.13 -4.61 -9.56
N GLU A 12 2.46 -5.51 -10.49
CA GLU A 12 2.81 -6.90 -10.26
C GLU A 12 4.08 -7.00 -9.42
N ASP A 13 5.15 -6.28 -9.80
CA ASP A 13 6.40 -6.25 -9.02
C ASP A 13 6.17 -5.74 -7.59
N LEU A 14 5.31 -4.72 -7.42
CA LEU A 14 4.96 -4.20 -6.11
C LEU A 14 4.21 -5.24 -5.27
N CYS A 15 3.27 -5.97 -5.88
CA CYS A 15 2.49 -7.02 -5.23
C CYS A 15 3.40 -8.18 -4.81
N ASP A 16 4.26 -8.64 -5.71
CA ASP A 16 5.20 -9.73 -5.47
C ASP A 16 6.22 -9.36 -4.39
N TRP A 17 6.76 -8.14 -4.44
CA TRP A 17 7.63 -7.61 -3.39
C TRP A 17 6.91 -7.56 -2.03
N ALA A 18 5.70 -7.00 -1.98
CA ALA A 18 4.94 -6.87 -0.72
C ALA A 18 4.58 -8.24 -0.12
N ASN A 19 4.20 -9.21 -0.96
CA ASN A 19 3.97 -10.59 -0.54
C ASN A 19 5.26 -11.29 -0.08
N GLY A 20 6.41 -10.95 -0.68
CA GLY A 20 7.73 -11.44 -0.27
C GLY A 20 8.13 -11.05 1.16
N LEU A 21 7.50 -10.03 1.74
CA LEU A 21 7.69 -9.66 3.15
C LEU A 21 7.08 -10.68 4.12
N GLY A 22 6.13 -11.50 3.67
CA GLY A 22 5.44 -12.49 4.51
C GLY A 22 4.57 -11.88 5.62
N VAL A 23 4.19 -10.60 5.50
CA VAL A 23 3.41 -9.88 6.53
C VAL A 23 1.91 -10.06 6.29
N CYS A 24 1.43 -9.69 5.11
CA CYS A 24 0.02 -9.85 4.71
C CYS A 24 -0.04 -10.62 3.39
N ARG A 25 -1.25 -11.11 3.07
CA ARG A 25 -1.56 -11.61 1.74
C ARG A 25 -2.19 -10.51 0.89
N PHE A 26 -1.40 -9.99 -0.04
CA PHE A 26 -1.83 -8.98 -0.99
C PHE A 26 -2.31 -9.61 -2.31
N GLY A 27 -3.35 -9.01 -2.89
CA GLY A 27 -3.78 -9.27 -4.26
C GLY A 27 -3.87 -7.99 -5.06
N ILE A 28 -3.87 -8.10 -6.39
CA ILE A 28 -4.10 -6.97 -7.29
C ILE A 28 -5.60 -6.86 -7.55
N VAL A 29 -6.16 -5.68 -7.30
CA VAL A 29 -7.56 -5.37 -7.58
C VAL A 29 -7.64 -4.06 -8.36
N GLU A 30 -8.77 -3.84 -9.04
CA GLU A 30 -9.03 -2.57 -9.72
C GLU A 30 -9.94 -1.69 -8.86
N GLU A 31 -9.48 -0.48 -8.53
CA GLU A 31 -10.27 0.54 -7.84
C GLU A 31 -10.26 1.83 -8.66
N PHE A 32 -11.45 2.38 -8.91
CA PHE A 32 -11.64 3.58 -9.74
C PHE A 32 -10.95 3.51 -11.13
N GLY A 33 -10.92 2.33 -11.73
CA GLY A 33 -10.29 2.09 -13.04
C GLY A 33 -8.76 2.05 -13.01
N LYS A 34 -8.14 1.89 -11.82
CA LYS A 34 -6.69 1.77 -11.65
C LYS A 34 -6.34 0.51 -10.86
N PRO A 35 -5.29 -0.22 -11.25
CA PRO A 35 -4.83 -1.36 -10.48
C PRO A 35 -4.18 -0.89 -9.17
N CYS A 36 -4.48 -1.59 -8.09
CA CYS A 36 -3.91 -1.38 -6.77
C CYS A 36 -3.63 -2.73 -6.10
N VAL A 37 -2.63 -2.75 -5.24
CA VAL A 37 -2.28 -3.89 -4.39
C VAL A 37 -3.06 -3.74 -3.09
N LYS A 38 -3.85 -4.75 -2.71
CA LYS A 38 -4.77 -4.69 -1.59
C LYS A 38 -4.66 -5.92 -0.70
N ALA A 39 -4.67 -5.69 0.62
CA ALA A 39 -4.95 -6.70 1.63
C ALA A 39 -6.23 -6.29 2.36
N SER A 40 -7.16 -7.23 2.55
CA SER A 40 -8.49 -6.95 3.10
C SER A 40 -8.96 -8.02 4.08
N GLY A 41 -9.58 -7.57 5.16
CA GLY A 41 -10.45 -8.36 6.03
C GLY A 41 -11.91 -7.90 5.87
N GLU A 42 -12.79 -8.39 6.74
CA GLU A 42 -14.24 -8.11 6.63
C GLU A 42 -14.59 -6.62 6.67
N LYS A 43 -13.89 -5.83 7.51
CA LYS A 43 -14.16 -4.40 7.74
C LYS A 43 -12.92 -3.50 7.70
N VAL A 44 -11.81 -4.06 7.25
CA VAL A 44 -10.51 -3.38 7.25
C VAL A 44 -9.80 -3.65 5.94
N HIS A 45 -9.02 -2.69 5.46
CA HIS A 45 -8.12 -2.93 4.35
C HIS A 45 -6.93 -1.98 4.34
N THR A 46 -5.90 -2.40 3.62
CA THR A 46 -4.78 -1.56 3.20
C THR A 46 -4.65 -1.65 1.69
N THR A 47 -4.49 -0.52 1.03
CA THR A 47 -4.28 -0.42 -0.41
C THR A 47 -2.98 0.31 -0.72
N MET A 48 -2.36 -0.09 -1.82
CA MET A 48 -1.15 0.50 -2.35
C MET A 48 -1.32 0.72 -3.85
N SER A 49 -1.11 1.94 -4.30
CA SER A 49 -1.17 2.28 -5.72
C SER A 49 -0.03 3.22 -6.07
N PHE A 50 0.39 3.23 -7.33
CA PHE A 50 1.41 4.19 -7.75
C PHE A 50 0.82 5.57 -7.99
N SER A 51 1.53 6.59 -7.54
CA SER A 51 1.25 7.98 -7.87
C SER A 51 2.53 8.73 -8.25
N ARG A 52 2.38 9.93 -8.80
CA ARG A 52 3.51 10.82 -9.12
C ARG A 52 3.33 12.16 -8.44
N PHE A 53 4.41 12.63 -7.81
CA PHE A 53 4.41 13.93 -7.14
C PHE A 53 4.33 15.11 -8.15
N LEU A 54 4.74 14.88 -9.40
CA LEU A 54 4.70 15.86 -10.49
C LEU A 54 3.28 16.39 -10.77
N ASP A 55 2.26 15.56 -10.53
CA ASP A 55 0.85 15.93 -10.72
C ASP A 55 0.39 17.03 -9.73
N SER A 56 1.19 17.32 -8.69
CA SER A 56 0.92 18.38 -7.69
C SER A 56 1.91 19.55 -7.72
N VAL A 57 3.09 19.41 -8.35
CA VAL A 57 4.10 20.49 -8.46
C VAL A 57 4.84 20.43 -9.82
N PRO A 58 4.45 21.26 -10.82
CA PRO A 58 4.92 21.15 -12.22
C PRO A 58 6.42 21.37 -12.45
N LYS A 59 7.14 22.02 -11.53
CA LYS A 59 8.49 22.55 -11.77
C LYS A 59 9.64 21.58 -11.49
N VAL A 60 9.41 20.49 -10.75
CA VAL A 60 10.52 19.69 -10.17
C VAL A 60 10.71 18.31 -10.78
N GLY A 61 9.88 17.89 -11.74
CA GLY A 61 10.04 16.55 -12.30
C GLY A 61 9.88 15.47 -11.21
N GLY A 62 8.78 15.52 -10.45
CA GLY A 62 8.50 14.64 -9.32
C GLY A 62 8.70 13.16 -9.61
N PHE A 63 9.19 12.46 -8.60
CA PHE A 63 9.43 11.02 -8.62
C PHE A 63 8.14 10.23 -8.40
N ARG A 64 8.12 8.99 -8.90
CA ARG A 64 7.09 8.01 -8.60
C ARG A 64 7.15 7.58 -7.14
N ASN A 65 5.97 7.46 -6.53
CA ASN A 65 5.80 7.01 -5.15
C ASN A 65 4.64 5.99 -5.08
N VAL A 66 4.50 5.36 -3.92
CA VAL A 66 3.34 4.53 -3.58
C VAL A 66 2.42 5.34 -2.68
N SER A 67 1.19 5.59 -3.13
CA SER A 67 0.08 5.98 -2.25
C SER A 67 -0.30 4.76 -1.41
N PHE A 68 -0.12 4.87 -0.11
CA PHE A 68 -0.45 3.86 0.88
C PHE A 68 -1.62 4.36 1.70
N ASP A 69 -2.75 3.65 1.61
CA ASP A 69 -4.01 4.01 2.25
C ASP A 69 -4.50 2.86 3.13
N THR A 70 -5.07 3.21 4.28
CA THR A 70 -5.69 2.25 5.20
C THR A 70 -7.10 2.65 5.55
N PHE A 71 -7.91 1.65 5.85
CA PHE A 71 -9.30 1.82 6.23
C PHE A 71 -9.68 0.83 7.32
N ASP A 72 -10.38 1.32 8.34
CA ASP A 72 -10.95 0.54 9.43
C ASP A 72 -12.36 1.04 9.74
N ASP A 73 -13.33 0.13 9.63
CA ASP A 73 -14.75 0.35 9.94
C ASP A 73 -15.29 -0.69 10.93
N ARG A 74 -14.42 -1.28 11.76
CA ARG A 74 -14.85 -2.29 12.75
C ARG A 74 -15.91 -1.75 13.73
N ASP A 75 -15.76 -0.49 14.12
CA ASP A 75 -16.62 0.18 15.10
C ASP A 75 -17.74 1.02 14.47
N GLY A 76 -17.96 0.94 13.14
CA GLY A 76 -18.94 1.79 12.43
C GLY A 76 -18.52 3.26 12.33
N HIS A 77 -17.28 3.57 12.69
CA HIS A 77 -16.63 4.86 12.53
C HIS A 77 -15.46 4.69 11.58
N CYS A 78 -15.69 4.99 10.29
CA CYS A 78 -14.65 4.94 9.27
C CYS A 78 -13.46 5.82 9.67
N CYS A 79 -12.31 5.19 9.91
CA CYS A 79 -11.04 5.88 10.10
C CYS A 79 -9.98 5.32 9.14
N GLY A 80 -9.09 6.18 8.69
CA GLY A 80 -8.08 5.81 7.70
C GLY A 80 -6.87 6.70 7.72
N TYR A 81 -5.77 6.17 7.19
CA TYR A 81 -4.52 6.89 7.03
C TYR A 81 -4.08 6.79 5.57
N GLY A 82 -3.80 7.94 4.95
CA GLY A 82 -3.30 8.01 3.58
C GLY A 82 -1.98 8.77 3.52
N CYS A 83 -0.97 8.21 2.86
CA CYS A 83 0.29 8.92 2.61
C CYS A 83 0.99 8.47 1.32
N GLY A 84 1.76 9.37 0.72
CA GLY A 84 2.69 9.03 -0.36
C GLY A 84 4.05 8.60 0.21
N ILE A 85 4.55 7.44 -0.24
CA ILE A 85 5.81 6.84 0.21
C ILE A 85 6.75 6.68 -0.98
N ALA A 86 7.93 7.28 -0.88
CA ALA A 86 8.94 7.31 -1.94
C ALA A 86 10.04 6.24 -1.80
N PHE A 87 10.13 5.63 -0.62
CA PHE A 87 11.22 4.74 -0.23
C PHE A 87 10.69 3.40 0.26
N ILE A 88 11.35 2.32 -0.15
CA ILE A 88 10.94 0.93 0.13
C ILE A 88 10.95 0.63 1.63
N ASP A 89 11.97 1.08 2.36
CA ASP A 89 12.12 0.84 3.80
C ASP A 89 10.96 1.46 4.62
N LYS A 90 10.51 2.64 4.20
CA LYS A 90 9.36 3.31 4.80
C LYS A 90 8.06 2.59 4.45
N LEU A 91 7.94 2.05 3.23
CA LEU A 91 6.76 1.28 2.82
C LEU A 91 6.64 -0.02 3.62
N GLU A 92 7.74 -0.75 3.78
CA GLU A 92 7.81 -1.96 4.59
C GLU A 92 7.37 -1.69 6.04
N ARG A 93 7.93 -0.64 6.68
CA ARG A 93 7.53 -0.25 8.04
C ARG A 93 6.05 0.11 8.15
N SER A 94 5.50 0.80 7.15
CA SER A 94 4.07 1.12 7.11
C SER A 94 3.23 -0.15 6.98
N ILE A 95 3.60 -1.09 6.11
CA ILE A 95 2.91 -2.38 5.96
C ILE A 95 2.89 -3.12 7.29
N VAL A 96 4.04 -3.30 7.96
CA VAL A 96 4.11 -4.00 9.25
C VAL A 96 3.25 -3.32 10.31
N CYS A 97 3.39 -2.00 10.46
CA CYS A 97 2.65 -1.25 11.47
C CYS A 97 1.12 -1.37 11.29
N TRP A 98 0.64 -1.26 10.06
CA TRP A 98 -0.79 -1.29 9.77
C TRP A 98 -1.36 -2.70 9.68
N ALA A 99 -0.57 -3.69 9.28
CA ALA A 99 -0.94 -5.10 9.37
C ALA A 99 -1.29 -5.48 10.81
N ASP A 100 -0.45 -5.07 11.77
CA ASP A 100 -0.67 -5.34 13.20
C ASP A 100 -1.92 -4.63 13.73
N ARG A 101 -2.11 -3.36 13.36
CA ARG A 101 -3.25 -2.56 13.83
C ARG A 101 -4.59 -3.04 13.27
N LEU A 102 -4.58 -3.51 12.03
CA LEU A 102 -5.78 -3.97 11.32
C LEU A 102 -6.01 -5.47 11.45
N ASP A 103 -5.12 -6.21 12.14
CA ASP A 103 -5.21 -7.67 12.28
C ASP A 103 -5.23 -8.39 10.91
N LEU A 104 -4.38 -7.90 9.98
CA LEU A 104 -4.31 -8.38 8.59
C LEU A 104 -3.16 -9.37 8.34
N ARG A 105 -2.46 -9.83 9.37
CA ARG A 105 -1.29 -10.69 9.16
C ARG A 105 -1.66 -12.06 8.59
N ASP A 106 -0.84 -12.58 7.66
CA ASP A 106 -1.07 -13.88 7.02
C ASP A 106 -1.01 -15.06 8.02
N ASP A 107 -0.21 -14.94 9.09
CA ASP A 107 -0.14 -15.95 10.16
C ASP A 107 -1.39 -15.96 11.06
N GLN A 108 -2.14 -14.86 11.15
CA GLN A 108 -3.38 -14.77 11.91
C GLN A 108 -4.60 -15.22 11.10
N LEU A 109 -4.59 -15.07 9.77
CA LEU A 109 -5.67 -15.50 8.88
C LEU A 109 -5.81 -17.04 8.78
N ARG A 110 -4.84 -17.82 9.30
CA ARG A 110 -4.88 -19.30 9.30
C ARG A 110 -5.58 -19.93 10.49
N LEU A 111 -6.08 -19.14 11.44
CA LEU A 111 -6.70 -19.63 12.68
C LEU A 111 -8.24 -19.72 12.62
N PHE A 112 -8.85 -19.49 11.45
CA PHE A 112 -10.30 -19.61 11.24
C PHE A 112 -10.64 -20.56 10.08
#